data_AF-A0A0C5WI48-F1
#
_entry.id   AF-A0A0C5WI48-F1
#
_cell.length_a   1.000
_cell.length_b   1.000
_cell.length_c   1.000
_cell.angle_alpha   90.00
_cell.angle_beta   90.00
_cell.angle_gamma   90.00
#
_symmetry.space_group_name_H-M   'P 1'
#
loop_
_entity.id
_entity.type
_entity.pdbx_description
1 polymer ?
#
loop_
_entity_poly.entity_id
_entity_poly.type
_entity_poly.pdbx_seq_one_letter_code
_entity_poly.pdbx_strand_id
1 'polypeptide(L)'
;MKKNQIIYILLLFSLSVLSQQNKSYEYNFSSYQKYFKEKVGVTIKIPKKFNKKIDKYFQYWKASLDKEKMTGSIYGPFFITKDKNCMLALPYDNYADRERLKNKENYHNKNFFFDAKGKLVGEILTSLGLCNSGCGSLNNETEKREFYKYVEVIFGKKAREKYNANAYAIFDLPNAHKTCFFDNDLEKLRKEKYPYCTSLFIQNDNSAVLSFKLYFTEKGFKKKEKYINMLDKHIWFDENFKPDKK
;
A
#
# COMPACT_ATOMS: atom_id res chain seq x y z
N MET A 1 22.39 27.67 40.33
CA MET A 1 22.38 26.97 39.04
C MET A 1 23.55 27.44 38.20
N LYS A 2 24.49 26.55 37.86
CA LYS A 2 25.70 26.93 37.11
C LYS A 2 25.32 27.18 35.64
N LYS A 3 25.88 28.23 35.03
CA LYS A 3 25.67 28.66 33.62
C LYS A 3 25.73 27.49 32.61
N ASN A 4 26.52 26.47 32.92
CA ASN A 4 26.66 25.26 32.11
C ASN A 4 25.43 24.33 32.14
N GLN A 5 24.65 24.29 33.22
CA GLN A 5 23.45 23.45 33.31
C GLN A 5 22.29 23.97 32.44
N ILE A 6 22.21 25.29 32.22
CA ILE A 6 21.20 25.92 31.35
C ILE A 6 21.48 25.58 29.87
N ILE A 7 22.76 25.52 29.48
CA ILE A 7 23.19 25.19 28.12
C ILE A 7 22.84 23.74 27.75
N TYR A 8 23.04 22.79 28.67
CA TYR A 8 22.68 21.38 28.43
C TYR A 8 21.17 21.18 28.29
N ILE A 9 20.35 21.90 29.06
CA ILE A 9 18.88 21.83 28.95
C ILE A 9 18.41 22.40 27.61
N LEU A 10 18.97 23.54 27.16
CA LEU A 10 18.64 24.15 25.87
C LEU A 10 19.05 23.27 24.67
N LEU A 11 20.17 22.53 24.75
CA LEU A 11 20.61 21.60 23.71
C LEU A 11 19.72 20.34 23.63
N LEU A 12 19.19 19.87 24.75
CA LEU A 12 18.26 18.74 24.78
C LEU A 12 16.86 19.11 24.26
N PHE A 13 16.44 20.37 24.45
CA PHE A 13 15.21 20.90 23.85
C PHE A 13 15.33 21.18 22.34
N SER A 14 16.52 21.53 21.81
CA SER A 14 16.68 21.73 20.37
C SER A 14 16.73 20.42 19.57
N LEU A 15 17.29 19.35 20.16
CA LEU A 15 17.29 18.01 19.55
C LEU A 15 15.88 17.40 19.45
N SER A 16 14.97 17.72 20.36
CA SER A 16 13.58 17.23 20.31
C SER A 16 12.74 17.97 19.25
N VAL A 17 13.02 19.26 18.99
CA VAL A 17 12.37 20.05 17.91
C VAL A 17 12.82 19.60 16.52
N LEU A 18 14.05 19.08 16.37
CA LEU A 18 14.59 18.51 15.13
C LEU A 18 14.07 17.09 14.82
N SER A 19 13.36 16.44 15.74
CA SER A 19 12.75 15.11 15.50
C SER A 19 11.34 15.17 14.90
N GLN A 20 10.90 16.34 14.40
CA GLN A 20 9.67 16.41 13.61
C GLN A 20 9.73 15.35 12.51
N GLN A 21 8.99 14.26 12.70
CA GLN A 21 8.75 13.27 11.67
C GLN A 21 8.20 14.05 10.48
N ASN A 22 9.00 14.20 9.43
CA ASN A 22 8.55 14.80 8.17
C ASN A 22 7.49 13.87 7.57
N LYS A 23 6.24 14.04 8.01
CA LYS A 23 5.08 13.36 7.46
C LYS A 23 4.98 13.78 5.99
N SER A 24 4.73 12.82 5.09
CA SER A 24 4.61 13.11 3.66
C SER A 24 3.48 14.11 3.38
N TYR A 25 2.45 14.16 4.23
CA TYR A 25 1.32 15.08 4.15
C TYR A 25 0.60 15.21 5.50
N GLU A 26 -0.22 16.26 5.64
CA GLU A 26 -1.15 16.43 6.76
C GLU A 26 -2.25 15.35 6.75
N TYR A 27 -2.73 14.95 7.92
CA TYR A 27 -3.70 13.86 8.10
C TYR A 27 -5.15 14.26 7.76
N ASN A 28 -5.35 14.69 6.52
CA ASN A 28 -6.66 14.89 5.92
C ASN A 28 -6.64 14.41 4.46
N PHE A 29 -7.82 14.13 3.91
CA PHE A 29 -7.90 13.49 2.60
C PHE A 29 -7.51 14.44 1.46
N SER A 30 -7.76 15.73 1.61
CA SER A 30 -7.36 16.73 0.61
C SER A 30 -5.83 16.82 0.48
N SER A 31 -5.12 16.88 1.62
CA SER A 31 -3.65 16.88 1.64
C SER A 31 -3.06 15.55 1.14
N TYR A 32 -3.71 14.42 1.44
CA TYR A 32 -3.37 13.11 0.85
C TYR A 32 -3.47 13.14 -0.70
N GLN A 33 -4.61 13.60 -1.24
CA GLN A 33 -4.83 13.67 -2.69
C GLN A 33 -3.83 14.62 -3.37
N LYS A 34 -3.59 15.78 -2.75
CA LYS A 34 -2.61 16.76 -3.23
C LYS A 34 -1.22 16.14 -3.31
N TYR A 35 -0.79 15.45 -2.25
CA TYR A 35 0.50 14.78 -2.20
C TYR A 35 0.67 13.77 -3.34
N PHE A 36 -0.26 12.83 -3.52
CA PHE A 36 -0.15 11.82 -4.58
C PHE A 36 -0.19 12.43 -5.99
N LYS A 37 -0.97 13.50 -6.17
CA LYS A 37 -1.00 14.23 -7.44
C LYS A 37 0.34 14.89 -7.74
N GLU A 38 0.90 15.63 -6.78
CA GLU A 38 2.10 16.45 -6.98
C GLU A 38 3.41 15.66 -6.90
N LYS A 39 3.47 14.59 -6.11
CA LYS A 39 4.71 13.84 -5.83
C LYS A 39 4.78 12.48 -6.49
N VAL A 40 3.65 11.93 -6.93
CA VAL A 40 3.58 10.60 -7.55
C VAL A 40 2.97 10.65 -8.95
N GLY A 41 2.26 11.72 -9.30
CA GLY A 41 1.58 11.83 -10.60
C GLY A 41 0.28 11.05 -10.67
N VAL A 42 -0.40 10.86 -9.54
CA VAL A 42 -1.64 10.08 -9.49
C VAL A 42 -2.78 10.90 -8.91
N THR A 43 -3.89 10.92 -9.65
CA THR A 43 -5.17 11.36 -9.11
C THR A 43 -5.85 10.19 -8.42
N ILE A 44 -6.10 10.33 -7.12
CA ILE A 44 -6.88 9.38 -6.31
C ILE A 44 -8.20 10.04 -5.94
N LYS A 45 -9.31 9.48 -6.40
CA LYS A 45 -10.68 9.84 -6.01
C LYS A 45 -11.31 8.65 -5.31
N ILE A 46 -12.26 8.92 -4.42
CA ILE A 46 -12.99 7.86 -3.71
C ILE A 46 -14.40 7.75 -4.30
N PRO A 47 -14.81 6.56 -4.75
CA PRO A 47 -16.16 6.38 -5.27
C PRO A 47 -17.20 6.74 -4.20
N LYS A 48 -18.30 7.42 -4.58
CA LYS A 48 -19.35 7.86 -3.63
C LYS A 48 -19.90 6.73 -2.73
N LYS A 49 -19.80 5.48 -3.18
CA LYS A 49 -20.23 4.30 -2.42
C LYS A 49 -19.35 4.04 -1.19
N PHE A 50 -18.09 4.48 -1.18
CA PHE A 50 -17.18 4.50 -0.03
C PHE A 50 -17.39 5.81 0.75
N ASN A 51 -18.44 5.85 1.56
CA ASN A 51 -18.93 7.08 2.18
C ASN A 51 -18.56 7.23 3.65
N LYS A 52 -18.19 6.15 4.35
CA LYS A 52 -17.73 6.23 5.74
C LYS A 52 -16.21 6.29 5.77
N LYS A 53 -15.68 7.46 6.08
CA LYS A 53 -14.25 7.69 6.31
C LYS A 53 -13.84 7.20 7.70
N ILE A 54 -12.63 6.66 7.81
CA ILE A 54 -11.96 6.38 9.08
C ILE A 54 -10.70 7.24 9.08
N ASP A 55 -10.57 8.14 10.05
CA ASP A 55 -9.49 9.13 10.14
C ASP A 55 -8.18 8.52 10.68
N LYS A 56 -7.70 7.48 10.01
CA LYS A 56 -6.41 6.82 10.28
C LYS A 56 -5.56 6.86 9.00
N TYR A 57 -4.46 7.61 9.00
CA TYR A 57 -3.67 7.92 7.78
C TYR A 57 -2.32 7.23 7.70
N PHE A 58 -1.88 6.63 8.80
CA PHE A 58 -0.58 6.01 8.94
C PHE A 58 -0.71 4.76 9.81
N GLN A 59 -0.99 3.62 9.19
CA GLN A 59 -1.28 2.38 9.92
C GLN A 59 -0.37 1.26 9.42
N TYR A 60 0.52 0.80 10.30
CA TYR A 60 1.32 -0.38 10.03
C TYR A 60 0.43 -1.61 9.91
N TRP A 61 0.66 -2.35 8.84
CA TRP A 61 -0.01 -3.60 8.52
C TRP A 61 1.03 -4.70 8.29
N LYS A 62 0.79 -5.90 8.81
CA LYS A 62 1.58 -7.09 8.53
C LYS A 62 0.75 -8.17 7.84
N ALA A 63 1.41 -8.88 6.93
CA ALA A 63 0.84 -10.04 6.26
C ALA A 63 0.72 -11.28 7.17
N SER A 64 1.33 -11.25 8.37
CA SER A 64 1.25 -12.31 9.37
C SER A 64 1.36 -11.78 10.80
N LEU A 65 0.68 -12.45 11.74
CA LEU A 65 0.83 -12.29 13.19
C LEU A 65 2.19 -12.80 13.72
N ASP A 66 2.86 -13.65 12.96
CA ASP A 66 4.16 -14.20 13.30
C ASP A 66 5.21 -13.08 13.41
N LYS A 67 5.90 -13.03 14.55
CA LYS A 67 6.88 -11.96 14.84
C LYS A 67 8.14 -12.10 14.00
N GLU A 68 8.50 -13.33 13.61
CA GLU A 68 9.69 -13.60 12.80
C GLU A 68 9.47 -13.28 11.32
N LYS A 69 8.20 -13.14 10.89
CA LYS A 69 7.83 -12.81 9.51
C LYS A 69 7.61 -11.30 9.35
N MET A 70 8.48 -10.66 8.57
CA MET A 70 8.59 -9.19 8.50
C MET A 70 7.85 -8.52 7.33
N THR A 71 7.06 -9.23 6.53
CA THR A 71 6.37 -8.57 5.40
C THR A 71 5.20 -7.73 5.88
N GLY A 72 5.29 -6.43 5.62
CA GLY A 72 4.27 -5.45 5.96
C GLY A 72 4.37 -4.19 5.10
N SER A 73 3.42 -3.29 5.29
CA SER A 73 3.41 -1.97 4.65
C SER A 73 2.62 -1.00 5.51
N ILE A 74 2.49 0.24 5.06
CA ILE A 74 1.72 1.28 5.74
C ILE A 74 0.53 1.62 4.85
N TYR A 75 -0.64 1.72 5.46
CA TYR A 75 -1.88 2.07 4.78
C TYR A 75 -2.62 3.20 5.49
N GLY A 76 -3.45 3.90 4.72
CA GLY A 76 -4.29 5.00 5.17
C GLY A 76 -4.34 6.11 4.13
N PRO A 77 -5.47 6.83 4.01
CA PRO A 77 -6.71 6.69 4.79
C PRO A 77 -7.55 5.45 4.47
N PHE A 78 -8.57 5.21 5.28
CA PHE A 78 -9.48 4.06 5.15
C PHE A 78 -10.92 4.53 4.91
N PHE A 79 -11.65 3.76 4.10
CA PHE A 79 -13.05 4.02 3.78
C PHE A 79 -13.88 2.75 3.81
N ILE A 80 -15.11 2.84 4.30
CA ILE A 80 -16.08 1.75 4.31
C ILE A 80 -17.22 2.09 3.35
N THR A 81 -17.67 1.06 2.62
CA THR A 81 -18.83 1.17 1.74
C THR A 81 -20.13 1.40 2.51
N LYS A 82 -21.13 2.03 1.86
CA LYS A 82 -22.45 2.28 2.46
C LYS A 82 -23.13 0.99 2.95
N ASP A 83 -22.95 -0.12 2.23
CA ASP A 83 -23.45 -1.45 2.59
C ASP A 83 -22.59 -2.18 3.63
N LYS A 84 -21.49 -1.57 4.07
CA LYS A 84 -20.54 -2.06 5.09
C LYS A 84 -19.92 -3.42 4.77
N ASN A 85 -19.89 -3.80 3.49
CA ASN A 85 -19.33 -5.09 3.06
C ASN A 85 -17.87 -5.00 2.59
N CYS A 86 -17.35 -3.80 2.39
CA CYS A 86 -15.97 -3.57 1.98
C CYS A 86 -15.35 -2.40 2.73
N MET A 87 -14.14 -2.59 3.24
CA MET A 87 -13.26 -1.55 3.77
C MET A 87 -12.03 -1.43 2.87
N LEU A 88 -11.86 -0.25 2.27
CA LEU A 88 -10.72 0.10 1.44
C LEU A 88 -9.64 0.76 2.29
N ALA A 89 -8.40 0.30 2.16
CA ALA A 89 -7.21 0.94 2.69
C ALA A 89 -6.38 1.47 1.51
N LEU A 90 -6.11 2.78 1.52
CA LEU A 90 -5.29 3.43 0.50
C LEU A 90 -3.80 3.27 0.79
N PRO A 91 -2.92 3.32 -0.24
CA PRO A 91 -1.48 3.29 -0.04
C PRO A 91 -1.03 4.50 0.77
N TYR A 92 -0.15 4.28 1.74
CA TYR A 92 0.73 5.32 2.25
C TYR A 92 1.95 5.45 1.33
N ASP A 93 2.51 6.65 1.28
CA ASP A 93 3.72 6.94 0.53
C ASP A 93 4.92 6.13 1.06
N ASN A 94 5.39 5.17 0.28
CA ASN A 94 6.57 4.40 0.63
C ASN A 94 7.81 5.10 0.07
N TYR A 95 8.53 5.83 0.93
CA TYR A 95 9.75 6.57 0.60
C TYR A 95 10.78 5.70 -0.15
N ALA A 96 10.84 4.40 0.14
CA ALA A 96 11.72 3.43 -0.52
C ALA A 96 11.41 3.21 -2.00
N ASP A 97 10.14 3.35 -2.43
CA ASP A 97 9.76 3.24 -3.84
C ASP A 97 10.18 4.50 -4.62
N ARG A 98 10.26 5.67 -3.97
CA ARG A 98 10.73 6.91 -4.61
C ARG A 98 12.23 6.92 -4.88
N GLU A 99 13.04 6.47 -3.92
CA GLU A 99 14.49 6.31 -4.13
C GLU A 99 14.80 5.28 -5.23
N ARG A 100 14.00 4.21 -5.34
CA ARG A 100 14.10 3.27 -6.47
C ARG A 100 13.77 3.90 -7.83
N LEU A 101 12.76 4.77 -7.90
CA LEU A 101 12.44 5.50 -9.14
C LEU A 101 13.57 6.43 -9.57
N LYS A 102 14.24 7.10 -8.62
CA LYS A 102 15.43 7.91 -8.90
C LYS A 102 16.57 7.07 -9.50
N ASN A 103 16.77 5.86 -9.00
CA ASN A 103 17.83 4.96 -9.44
C ASN A 103 17.51 4.15 -10.71
N LYS A 104 16.27 4.21 -11.22
CA LYS A 104 15.82 3.47 -12.41
C LYS A 104 16.49 3.97 -13.70
N GLU A 105 17.03 5.21 -13.73
CA GLU A 105 17.84 5.71 -14.86
C GLU A 105 19.12 4.87 -15.09
N ASN A 106 19.63 4.15 -14.08
CA ASN A 106 20.81 3.28 -14.22
C ASN A 106 20.49 1.86 -14.70
N TYR A 107 19.21 1.47 -14.76
CA TYR A 107 18.77 0.15 -15.23
C TYR A 107 18.18 0.28 -16.65
N HIS A 108 19.06 0.36 -17.65
CA HIS A 108 18.70 0.30 -19.08
C HIS A 108 18.26 -1.12 -19.50
N ASN A 109 17.18 -1.66 -18.92
CA ASN A 109 16.54 -2.85 -19.48
C ASN A 109 15.29 -2.42 -20.24
N LYS A 110 15.29 -2.61 -21.57
CA LYS A 110 14.23 -2.17 -22.50
C LYS A 110 12.89 -2.93 -22.37
N ASN A 111 12.77 -3.82 -21.38
CA ASN A 111 11.60 -4.67 -21.18
C ASN A 111 10.81 -4.25 -19.94
N PHE A 112 9.49 -4.09 -20.10
CA PHE A 112 8.56 -3.85 -18.99
C PHE A 112 8.72 -4.94 -17.92
N PHE A 113 8.97 -4.55 -16.67
CA PHE A 113 9.01 -5.44 -15.52
C PHE A 113 7.99 -4.99 -14.47
N PHE A 114 7.18 -5.92 -13.98
CA PHE A 114 6.24 -5.62 -12.89
C PHE A 114 7.00 -5.63 -11.55
N ASP A 115 7.55 -4.46 -11.19
CA ASP A 115 8.37 -4.20 -10.00
C ASP A 115 7.70 -4.66 -8.70
N ALA A 116 6.37 -4.62 -8.67
CA ALA A 116 5.58 -5.06 -7.52
C ALA A 116 5.72 -6.56 -7.21
N LYS A 117 6.20 -7.39 -8.16
CA LYS A 117 6.25 -8.85 -8.06
C LYS A 117 6.89 -9.33 -6.75
N GLY A 118 8.01 -8.74 -6.34
CA GLY A 118 8.68 -9.12 -5.08
C GLY A 118 7.81 -8.86 -3.84
N LYS A 119 7.11 -7.72 -3.81
CA LYS A 119 6.20 -7.36 -2.73
C LYS A 119 4.96 -8.28 -2.70
N LEU A 120 4.38 -8.55 -3.86
CA LEU A 120 3.27 -9.50 -4.01
C LEU A 120 3.63 -10.91 -3.53
N VAL A 121 4.77 -11.43 -4.00
CA VAL A 121 5.30 -12.74 -3.57
C VAL A 121 5.51 -12.75 -2.07
N GLY A 122 6.17 -11.73 -1.51
CA GLY A 122 6.41 -11.63 -0.08
C GLY A 122 5.12 -11.65 0.73
N GLU A 123 4.09 -10.93 0.30
CA GLU A 123 2.79 -10.91 0.98
C GLU A 123 2.09 -12.27 0.93
N ILE A 124 2.03 -12.91 -0.25
CA ILE A 124 1.41 -14.23 -0.43
C ILE A 124 2.14 -15.28 0.40
N LEU A 125 3.45 -15.43 0.22
CA LEU A 125 4.24 -16.45 0.92
C LEU A 125 4.21 -16.25 2.43
N THR A 126 4.29 -15.01 2.92
CA THR A 126 4.19 -14.71 4.35
C THR A 126 2.83 -15.10 4.91
N SER A 127 1.76 -14.83 4.17
CA SER A 127 0.41 -15.18 4.60
C SER A 127 0.12 -16.70 4.55
N LEU A 128 0.80 -17.44 3.68
CA LEU A 128 0.85 -18.91 3.68
C LEU A 128 1.74 -19.48 4.79
N GLY A 129 2.56 -18.64 5.44
CA GLY A 129 3.55 -19.06 6.43
C GLY A 129 4.82 -19.69 5.83
N LEU A 130 5.03 -19.55 4.53
CA LEU A 130 6.14 -20.12 3.76
C LEU A 130 7.37 -19.21 3.66
N CYS A 131 7.26 -17.96 4.12
CA CYS A 131 8.37 -17.00 4.12
C CYS A 131 9.13 -17.08 5.45
N ASN A 132 10.43 -17.43 5.41
CA ASN A 132 11.28 -17.55 6.61
C ASN A 132 12.06 -16.27 6.95
N SER A 133 12.11 -15.27 6.05
CA SER A 133 12.68 -13.94 6.33
C SER A 133 12.23 -12.90 5.29
N GLY A 134 12.21 -11.62 5.69
CA GLY A 134 11.85 -10.53 4.79
C GLY A 134 12.78 -10.46 3.58
N CYS A 135 12.20 -10.46 2.37
CA CYS A 135 12.90 -10.34 1.10
C CYS A 135 13.81 -11.51 0.67
N GLY A 136 13.55 -12.75 1.12
CA GLY A 136 14.21 -13.93 0.55
C GLY A 136 13.81 -14.17 -0.91
N SER A 137 14.78 -14.49 -1.78
CA SER A 137 14.52 -14.99 -3.13
C SER A 137 13.65 -16.26 -3.07
N LEU A 138 12.81 -16.47 -4.09
CA LEU A 138 12.08 -17.72 -4.31
C LEU A 138 13.10 -18.87 -4.34
N ASN A 139 13.26 -19.59 -3.23
CA ASN A 139 14.32 -20.57 -3.09
C ASN A 139 13.89 -21.95 -3.62
N ASN A 140 12.60 -22.14 -3.96
CA ASN A 140 12.13 -23.37 -4.60
C ASN A 140 11.04 -23.12 -5.68
N GLU A 141 10.89 -24.06 -6.61
CA GLU A 141 9.85 -24.01 -7.65
C GLU A 141 8.42 -24.12 -7.11
N THR A 142 8.25 -24.71 -5.94
CA THR A 142 6.96 -24.88 -5.27
C THR A 142 6.37 -23.53 -4.90
N GLU A 143 7.16 -22.61 -4.36
CA GLU A 143 6.77 -21.23 -4.03
C GLU A 143 6.35 -20.44 -5.28
N LYS A 144 7.01 -20.67 -6.43
CA LYS A 144 6.62 -20.06 -7.71
C LYS A 144 5.26 -20.57 -8.20
N ARG A 145 5.00 -21.87 -8.09
CA ARG A 145 3.72 -22.47 -8.48
C ARG A 145 2.58 -22.00 -7.57
N GLU A 146 2.83 -21.90 -6.27
CA GLU A 146 1.83 -21.36 -5.33
C GLU A 146 1.50 -19.90 -5.66
N PHE A 147 2.49 -19.05 -5.96
CA PHE A 147 2.25 -17.64 -6.32
C PHE A 147 1.21 -17.45 -7.44
N TYR A 148 1.36 -18.16 -8.57
CA TYR A 148 0.47 -18.00 -9.72
C TYR A 148 -0.95 -18.54 -9.51
N LYS A 149 -1.20 -19.30 -8.43
CA LYS A 149 -2.57 -19.71 -8.05
C LYS A 149 -3.38 -18.55 -7.48
N TYR A 150 -2.71 -17.54 -6.91
CA TYR A 150 -3.39 -16.47 -6.17
C TYR A 150 -3.48 -15.16 -6.95
N VAL A 151 -2.57 -14.91 -7.89
CA VAL A 151 -2.46 -13.62 -8.58
C VAL A 151 -2.94 -13.65 -10.02
N GLU A 152 -3.74 -12.66 -10.39
CA GLU A 152 -3.98 -12.28 -11.78
C GLU A 152 -3.18 -10.99 -12.06
N VAL A 153 -2.32 -11.00 -13.09
CA VAL A 153 -1.60 -9.81 -13.53
C VAL A 153 -2.09 -9.43 -14.93
N ILE A 154 -2.59 -8.21 -15.06
CA ILE A 154 -3.16 -7.65 -16.29
C ILE A 154 -2.22 -6.57 -16.83
N PHE A 155 -1.92 -6.64 -18.12
CA PHE A 155 -1.02 -5.71 -18.82
C PHE A 155 -1.74 -4.98 -19.97
N GLY A 156 -1.16 -3.86 -20.39
CA GLY A 156 -1.51 -3.20 -21.66
C GLY A 156 -2.90 -2.57 -21.67
N LYS A 157 -3.68 -2.82 -22.72
CA LYS A 157 -4.93 -2.11 -23.02
C LYS A 157 -5.90 -2.06 -21.83
N LYS A 158 -6.16 -3.19 -21.18
CA LYS A 158 -7.10 -3.28 -20.04
C LYS A 158 -6.61 -2.48 -18.83
N ALA A 159 -5.30 -2.43 -18.58
CA ALA A 159 -4.71 -1.63 -17.51
C ALA A 159 -4.79 -0.12 -17.81
N ARG A 160 -4.53 0.26 -19.07
CA ARG A 160 -4.67 1.65 -19.54
C ARG A 160 -6.11 2.16 -19.42
N GLU A 161 -7.08 1.36 -19.85
CA GLU A 161 -8.51 1.73 -19.79
C GLU A 161 -9.04 1.92 -18.37
N LYS A 162 -8.54 1.13 -17.41
CA LYS A 162 -8.99 1.17 -16.01
C LYS A 162 -8.28 2.22 -15.16
N TYR A 163 -6.97 2.37 -15.30
CA TYR A 163 -6.15 3.18 -14.38
C TYR A 163 -5.16 4.11 -15.06
N ASN A 164 -5.10 4.11 -16.39
CA ASN A 164 -4.02 4.71 -17.17
C ASN A 164 -2.63 4.19 -16.79
N ALA A 165 -2.54 2.88 -16.56
CA ALA A 165 -1.33 2.23 -16.08
C ALA A 165 -0.82 1.21 -17.11
N ASN A 166 0.45 0.83 -17.00
CA ASN A 166 1.01 -0.26 -17.82
C ASN A 166 0.49 -1.63 -17.38
N ALA A 167 0.34 -1.83 -16.06
CA ALA A 167 -0.14 -3.07 -15.49
C ALA A 167 -0.85 -2.87 -14.14
N TYR A 168 -1.69 -3.84 -13.79
CA TYR A 168 -2.19 -4.00 -12.44
C TYR A 168 -2.29 -5.48 -12.08
N ALA A 169 -2.23 -5.79 -10.78
CA ALA A 169 -2.41 -7.14 -10.27
C ALA A 169 -3.47 -7.17 -9.17
N ILE A 170 -4.26 -8.24 -9.18
CA ILE A 170 -5.27 -8.53 -8.16
C ILE A 170 -4.94 -9.90 -7.58
N PHE A 171 -4.99 -10.00 -6.26
CA PHE A 171 -4.93 -11.31 -5.61
C PHE A 171 -5.67 -11.32 -4.28
N ASP A 172 -6.31 -12.45 -4.00
CA ASP A 172 -6.84 -12.72 -2.67
C ASP A 172 -5.70 -13.15 -1.77
N LEU A 173 -5.56 -12.47 -0.63
CA LEU A 173 -4.53 -12.81 0.33
C LEU A 173 -4.94 -14.09 1.08
N PRO A 174 -4.21 -15.20 0.93
CA PRO A 174 -4.53 -16.41 1.68
C PRO A 174 -4.37 -16.14 3.17
N ASN A 175 -5.17 -16.81 4.00
CA ASN A 175 -5.17 -16.59 5.46
C ASN A 175 -5.29 -15.11 5.89
N ALA A 176 -6.04 -14.27 5.15
CA ALA A 176 -6.21 -12.85 5.47
C ALA A 176 -6.62 -12.56 6.93
N HIS A 177 -7.31 -13.50 7.59
CA HIS A 177 -7.68 -13.43 9.00
C HIS A 177 -6.46 -13.35 9.94
N LYS A 178 -5.30 -13.88 9.53
CA LYS A 178 -4.00 -13.86 10.25
C LYS A 178 -3.14 -12.63 9.95
N THR A 179 -3.65 -11.68 9.16
CA THR A 179 -3.00 -10.37 9.03
C THR A 179 -3.23 -9.54 10.29
N CYS A 180 -2.47 -8.47 10.49
CA CYS A 180 -2.76 -7.56 11.59
C CYS A 180 -2.45 -6.10 11.27
N PHE A 181 -3.29 -5.21 11.80
CA PHE A 181 -2.93 -3.82 12.02
C PHE A 181 -2.34 -3.65 13.41
N PHE A 182 -1.43 -2.68 13.57
CA PHE A 182 -0.85 -2.35 14.88
C PHE A 182 -1.79 -1.50 15.74
N ASP A 183 -2.77 -0.88 15.10
CA ASP A 183 -3.80 -0.12 15.77
C ASP A 183 -4.94 -1.04 16.25
N ASN A 184 -5.21 -0.97 17.55
CA ASN A 184 -6.13 -1.89 18.23
C ASN A 184 -7.57 -1.79 17.70
N ASP A 185 -8.07 -0.57 17.46
CA ASP A 185 -9.46 -0.37 17.01
C ASP A 185 -9.66 -0.86 15.58
N LEU A 186 -8.70 -0.55 14.70
CA LEU A 186 -8.71 -0.98 13.31
C LEU A 186 -8.55 -2.50 13.22
N GLU A 187 -7.66 -3.08 14.04
CA GLU A 187 -7.46 -4.51 14.11
C GLU A 187 -8.69 -5.25 14.63
N LYS A 188 -9.34 -4.73 15.69
CA LYS A 188 -10.61 -5.24 16.20
C LYS A 188 -11.68 -5.22 15.11
N LEU A 189 -11.84 -4.08 14.44
CA LEU A 189 -12.79 -3.92 13.34
C LEU A 189 -12.53 -4.91 12.19
N ARG A 190 -11.26 -5.07 11.80
CA ARG A 190 -10.85 -6.03 10.76
C ARG A 190 -11.19 -7.46 11.18
N LYS A 191 -10.78 -7.90 12.37
CA LYS A 191 -11.04 -9.25 12.89
C LYS A 191 -12.53 -9.58 12.95
N GLU A 192 -13.32 -8.66 13.50
CA GLU A 192 -14.74 -8.91 13.76
C GLU A 192 -15.60 -8.81 12.51
N LYS A 193 -15.25 -7.94 11.55
CA LYS A 193 -16.14 -7.63 10.41
C LYS A 193 -15.55 -7.91 9.05
N TYR A 194 -14.24 -7.79 8.88
CA TYR A 194 -13.61 -7.87 7.57
C TYR A 194 -12.45 -8.89 7.52
N PRO A 195 -12.73 -10.20 7.71
CA PRO A 195 -11.70 -11.23 7.82
C PRO A 195 -11.05 -11.61 6.49
N TYR A 196 -11.66 -11.24 5.34
CA TYR A 196 -11.12 -11.53 4.01
C TYR A 196 -10.40 -10.30 3.45
N CYS A 197 -9.38 -10.50 2.60
CA CYS A 197 -8.62 -9.40 2.01
C CYS A 197 -8.22 -9.73 0.57
N THR A 198 -8.42 -8.76 -0.33
CA THR A 198 -7.87 -8.76 -1.68
C THR A 198 -6.96 -7.54 -1.82
N SER A 199 -5.78 -7.73 -2.41
CA SER A 199 -4.87 -6.63 -2.71
C SER A 199 -4.99 -6.23 -4.17
N LEU A 200 -4.89 -4.93 -4.43
CA LEU A 200 -4.82 -4.36 -5.77
C LEU A 200 -3.52 -3.58 -5.90
N PHE A 201 -2.66 -4.00 -6.81
CA PHE A 201 -1.41 -3.34 -7.15
C PHE A 201 -1.54 -2.67 -8.52
N ILE A 202 -1.17 -1.40 -8.65
CA ILE A 202 -1.23 -0.67 -9.92
C ILE A 202 0.14 -0.06 -10.20
N GLN A 203 0.69 -0.29 -11.38
CA GLN A 203 2.02 0.15 -11.77
C GLN A 203 2.01 0.89 -13.11
N ASN A 204 2.68 2.03 -13.12
CA ASN A 204 3.07 2.76 -14.31
C ASN A 204 4.59 2.89 -14.34
N ASP A 205 5.25 2.69 -15.49
CA ASP A 205 6.71 2.58 -15.60
C ASP A 205 7.47 3.80 -15.09
N ASN A 206 6.85 4.97 -15.25
CA ASN A 206 7.41 6.27 -14.92
C ASN A 206 7.00 6.73 -13.50
N SER A 207 6.40 5.85 -12.68
CA SER A 207 5.77 6.24 -11.41
C SER A 207 5.84 5.12 -10.37
N ALA A 208 5.43 5.42 -9.13
CA ALA A 208 5.43 4.46 -8.05
C ALA A 208 4.37 3.35 -8.26
N VAL A 209 4.64 2.18 -7.69
CA VAL A 209 3.64 1.13 -7.53
C VAL A 209 2.68 1.53 -6.41
N LEU A 210 1.39 1.58 -6.69
CA LEU A 210 0.36 1.78 -5.69
C LEU A 210 -0.15 0.44 -5.19
N SER A 211 -0.23 0.29 -3.85
CA SER A 211 -0.76 -0.91 -3.19
C SER A 211 -2.01 -0.54 -2.39
N PHE A 212 -3.15 -1.11 -2.77
CA PHE A 212 -4.42 -0.97 -2.07
C PHE A 212 -4.80 -2.28 -1.41
N LYS A 213 -5.52 -2.20 -0.28
CA LYS A 213 -6.13 -3.37 0.36
C LYS A 213 -7.64 -3.19 0.43
N LEU A 214 -8.37 -4.21 0.02
CA LEU A 214 -9.81 -4.29 0.17
C LEU A 214 -10.11 -5.42 1.15
N TYR A 215 -10.62 -5.06 2.33
CA TYR A 215 -11.06 -6.03 3.34
C TYR A 215 -12.56 -6.22 3.23
N PHE A 216 -13.02 -7.46 3.35
CA PHE A 216 -14.41 -7.80 3.08
C PHE A 216 -15.05 -8.57 4.23
N THR A 217 -16.34 -8.34 4.42
CA THR A 217 -17.23 -9.32 5.06
C THR A 217 -17.33 -10.55 4.15
N GLU A 218 -17.86 -11.67 4.66
CA GLU A 218 -18.10 -12.85 3.81
C GLU A 218 -19.00 -12.53 2.60
N LYS A 219 -20.08 -11.76 2.83
CA LYS A 219 -21.00 -11.30 1.76
C LYS A 219 -20.29 -10.39 0.76
N GLY A 220 -19.40 -9.53 1.24
CA GLY A 220 -18.59 -8.65 0.41
C GLY A 220 -17.63 -9.43 -0.47
N PHE A 221 -16.96 -10.44 0.10
CA PHE A 221 -15.95 -11.23 -0.60
C PHE A 221 -16.54 -12.04 -1.76
N LYS A 222 -17.74 -12.62 -1.59
CA LYS A 222 -18.51 -13.27 -2.67
C LYS A 222 -18.83 -12.32 -3.84
N LYS A 223 -18.75 -11.01 -3.62
CA LYS A 223 -18.99 -9.95 -4.61
C LYS A 223 -17.77 -9.03 -4.78
N LYS A 224 -16.55 -9.50 -4.49
CA LYS A 224 -15.33 -8.66 -4.47
C LYS A 224 -15.11 -7.88 -5.76
N GLU A 225 -15.34 -8.49 -6.92
CA GLU A 225 -15.20 -7.85 -8.24
C GLU A 225 -16.04 -6.57 -8.35
N LYS A 226 -17.25 -6.58 -7.78
CA LYS A 226 -18.11 -5.39 -7.73
C LYS A 226 -17.41 -4.21 -7.05
N TYR A 227 -16.70 -4.45 -5.95
CA TYR A 227 -16.04 -3.41 -5.17
C TYR A 227 -14.71 -2.99 -5.80
N ILE A 228 -13.93 -3.94 -6.33
CA ILE A 228 -12.68 -3.66 -7.05
C ILE A 228 -12.97 -2.77 -8.25
N ASN A 229 -13.97 -3.13 -9.06
CA ASN A 229 -14.37 -2.34 -10.23
C ASN A 229 -14.94 -0.95 -9.88
N MET A 230 -15.30 -0.66 -8.62
CA MET A 230 -15.66 0.71 -8.24
C MET A 230 -14.46 1.66 -8.30
N LEU A 231 -13.24 1.14 -8.18
CA LEU A 231 -12.00 1.94 -8.21
C LEU A 231 -11.57 2.30 -9.63
N ASP A 232 -12.14 1.64 -10.64
CA ASP A 232 -11.86 1.93 -12.04
C ASP A 232 -12.10 3.41 -12.33
N LYS A 233 -11.13 4.03 -13.02
CA LYS A 233 -11.08 5.45 -13.39
C LYS A 233 -11.12 6.44 -12.21
N HIS A 234 -11.16 5.96 -10.97
CA HIS A 234 -11.02 6.78 -9.77
C HIS A 234 -9.56 6.87 -9.32
N ILE A 235 -8.74 5.89 -9.70
CA ILE A 235 -7.28 5.96 -9.63
C ILE A 235 -6.77 6.16 -11.05
N TRP A 236 -6.03 7.24 -11.28
CA TRP A 236 -5.61 7.61 -12.64
C TRP A 236 -4.21 8.21 -12.63
N PHE A 237 -3.27 7.58 -13.34
CA PHE A 237 -1.92 8.11 -13.54
C PHE A 237 -1.95 9.23 -14.59
N ASP A 238 -1.17 10.28 -14.35
CA ASP A 238 -0.96 11.38 -15.28
C ASP A 238 0.19 11.04 -16.24
N GLU A 239 -0.09 11.00 -17.54
CA GLU A 239 0.89 10.69 -18.59
C GLU A 239 1.98 11.76 -18.70
N ASN A 240 1.66 12.99 -18.31
CA ASN A 240 2.56 14.12 -18.41
C ASN A 240 3.37 14.33 -17.12
N PHE A 241 3.15 13.51 -16.09
CA PHE A 241 3.87 13.64 -14.84
C PHE A 241 5.35 13.33 -15.04
N LYS A 242 6.19 14.24 -14.54
CA LYS A 242 7.64 14.06 -14.47
C LYS A 242 8.02 14.14 -12.99
N PRO A 243 8.56 13.05 -12.40
CA PRO A 243 9.00 13.10 -11.01
C PRO A 243 10.06 14.20 -10.83
N ASP A 244 9.93 14.99 -9.77
CA ASP A 244 10.91 16.03 -9.41
C ASP A 244 12.32 15.41 -9.34
N LYS A 245 13.21 15.84 -10.24
CA LYS A 245 14.65 15.53 -10.20
C LYS A 245 15.31 16.44 -9.15
N LYS A 246 15.08 16.18 -7.86
CA LYS A 246 15.80 16.84 -6.76
C LYS A 246 16.61 15.83 -5.98
#